data_AF-A0A953DDK0-F1
#
_entry.id   AF-A0A953DDK0-F1
#
_cell.length_a   1.000
_cell.length_b   1.000
_cell.length_c   1.000
_cell.angle_alpha   90.00
_cell.angle_beta   90.00
_cell.angle_gamma   90.00
#
_symmetry.space_group_name_H-M   'P 1'
#
loop_
_entity.id
_entity.type
_entity.pdbx_description
1 polymer ?
#
loop_
_entity_poly.entity_id
_entity_poly.type
_entity_poly.pdbx_seq_one_letter_code
_entity_poly.pdbx_strand_id
1 'polypeptide(L)'
;MKHISKAFFSFSLITSLAFASTAVASTTISSDISTGGNLTVSGTSILTGIITAGANITIPASYGFDVASAGTLNIGTTTATAITIASTNVLSTFRGPVKITGAASTTGDFSVGGNATTTASNGNIATNGSLTLANSSTAIAGIVFGFCNIANSANITASSSAYFNCTGATGVTSSHRVFVQATSSMSANLIIVAASSTPTAGTINLQIYNTGNTGGTVAPGAISVNFFGIR
;
A
#
# COMPACT_ATOMS: atom_id res chain seq x y z
N MET A 1 -58.91 74.66 -54.37
CA MET A 1 -58.91 73.26 -54.87
C MET A 1 -58.38 72.38 -53.75
N LYS A 2 -59.28 71.68 -53.03
CA LYS A 2 -59.42 70.20 -53.01
C LYS A 2 -58.12 69.46 -52.61
N HIS A 3 -58.00 68.57 -51.62
CA HIS A 3 -58.89 68.03 -50.58
C HIS A 3 -58.03 67.42 -49.45
N ILE A 4 -58.44 67.70 -48.21
CA ILE A 4 -58.43 66.93 -46.94
C ILE A 4 -58.00 65.43 -46.97
N SER A 5 -57.05 65.11 -46.07
CA SER A 5 -56.94 63.99 -45.10
C SER A 5 -57.44 62.56 -45.43
N LYS A 6 -56.57 61.56 -45.18
CA LYS A 6 -56.84 60.39 -44.29
C LYS A 6 -55.62 59.46 -44.18
N ALA A 7 -55.09 59.33 -42.97
CA ALA A 7 -54.37 58.14 -42.55
C ALA A 7 -55.36 56.96 -42.50
N PHE A 8 -55.01 55.82 -43.08
CA PHE A 8 -55.66 54.54 -42.81
C PHE A 8 -54.63 53.41 -42.79
N PHE A 9 -54.49 52.87 -41.59
CA PHE A 9 -53.85 51.63 -41.23
C PHE A 9 -54.60 50.45 -41.88
N SER A 10 -53.88 49.52 -42.52
CA SER A 10 -54.37 48.17 -42.90
C SER A 10 -53.11 47.35 -43.15
N PHE A 11 -52.63 46.43 -42.30
CA PHE A 11 -53.28 45.39 -41.50
C PHE A 11 -54.32 44.56 -42.27
N SER A 12 -53.87 43.96 -43.39
CA SER A 12 -54.49 42.75 -43.93
C SER A 12 -53.61 41.54 -43.62
N LEU A 13 -53.86 41.03 -42.43
CA LEU A 13 -53.74 39.68 -41.92
C LEU A 13 -53.91 38.55 -42.99
N ILE A 14 -53.04 37.52 -42.88
CA ILE A 14 -53.12 36.15 -43.46
C ILE A 14 -52.72 35.98 -44.95
N THR A 15 -51.44 35.69 -45.17
CA THR A 15 -51.08 34.44 -45.85
C THR A 15 -50.29 33.58 -44.88
N SER A 16 -51.03 32.82 -44.07
CA SER A 16 -50.52 31.62 -43.44
C SER A 16 -50.18 30.60 -44.53
N LEU A 17 -49.00 30.73 -45.15
CA LEU A 17 -48.29 29.53 -45.55
C LEU A 17 -47.43 29.14 -44.36
N ALA A 18 -47.97 28.16 -43.64
CA ALA A 18 -47.25 27.39 -42.65
C ALA A 18 -46.02 26.76 -43.31
N PHE A 19 -44.93 27.52 -43.36
CA PHE A 19 -43.62 26.94 -43.19
C PHE A 19 -43.34 26.97 -41.70
N ALA A 20 -44.02 26.09 -40.96
CA ALA A 20 -43.37 25.41 -39.86
C ALA A 20 -42.35 24.42 -40.45
N SER A 21 -41.52 24.86 -41.41
CA SER A 21 -40.22 24.25 -41.59
C SER A 21 -39.39 24.86 -40.48
N THR A 22 -38.96 24.02 -39.55
CA THR A 22 -37.91 24.38 -38.62
C THR A 22 -36.68 24.76 -39.46
N ALA A 23 -36.52 26.05 -39.75
CA ALA A 23 -35.36 26.55 -40.45
C ALA A 23 -34.16 26.37 -39.51
N VAL A 24 -33.44 25.26 -39.66
CA VAL A 24 -32.12 25.08 -39.05
C VAL A 24 -31.16 25.97 -39.84
N ALA A 25 -31.12 27.25 -39.50
CA ALA A 25 -30.16 28.17 -40.07
C ALA A 25 -28.78 27.86 -39.45
N SER A 26 -27.92 27.19 -40.21
CA SER A 26 -26.49 27.14 -39.88
C SER A 26 -25.91 28.53 -40.12
N THR A 27 -25.45 29.17 -39.06
CA THR A 27 -24.72 30.45 -39.14
C THR A 27 -23.26 30.18 -38.82
N THR A 28 -22.36 30.46 -39.76
CA THR A 28 -20.92 30.40 -39.52
C THR A 28 -20.42 31.78 -39.13
N ILE A 29 -19.76 31.89 -37.98
CA ILE A 29 -19.05 33.09 -37.54
C ILE A 29 -17.57 32.80 -37.74
N SER A 30 -16.90 33.57 -38.61
CA SER A 30 -15.50 33.34 -39.00
C SER A 30 -14.47 34.02 -38.08
N SER A 31 -14.91 34.57 -36.95
CA SER A 31 -14.10 35.39 -36.04
C SER A 31 -14.60 35.23 -34.59
N ASP A 32 -14.26 36.16 -33.71
CA ASP A 32 -14.58 36.10 -32.29
C ASP A 32 -16.06 36.41 -31.98
N ILE A 33 -16.55 35.84 -30.88
CA ILE A 33 -17.84 36.17 -30.27
C ILE A 33 -17.56 36.88 -28.94
N SER A 34 -18.05 38.11 -28.79
CA SER A 34 -17.99 38.86 -27.53
C SER A 34 -19.41 39.23 -27.10
N THR A 35 -19.81 38.78 -25.91
CA THR A 35 -21.11 39.09 -25.31
C THR A 35 -20.93 39.94 -24.05
N GLY A 36 -21.82 40.91 -23.82
CA GLY A 36 -21.86 41.67 -22.55
C GLY A 36 -22.46 40.88 -21.38
N GLY A 37 -22.89 39.64 -21.62
CA GLY A 37 -23.52 38.73 -20.66
C GLY A 37 -23.26 37.27 -21.04
N ASN A 38 -24.13 36.36 -20.59
CA ASN A 38 -23.92 34.93 -20.78
C ASN A 38 -24.14 34.50 -22.25
N LEU A 39 -23.28 33.61 -22.74
CA LEU A 39 -23.55 32.81 -23.93
C LEU A 39 -24.19 31.48 -23.50
N THR A 40 -25.39 31.19 -23.99
CA THR A 40 -26.08 29.91 -23.73
C THR A 40 -26.11 29.09 -25.01
N VAL A 41 -25.64 27.85 -24.94
CA VAL A 41 -25.71 26.86 -26.02
C VAL A 41 -26.58 25.71 -25.54
N SER A 42 -27.76 25.53 -26.14
CA SER A 42 -28.72 24.48 -25.75
C SER A 42 -28.42 23.12 -26.40
N GLY A 43 -27.58 23.11 -27.45
CA GLY A 43 -27.10 21.90 -28.11
C GLY A 43 -25.67 21.52 -27.70
N THR A 44 -25.10 20.54 -28.40
CA THR A 44 -23.70 20.13 -28.21
C THR A 44 -22.75 21.22 -28.70
N SER A 45 -21.79 21.61 -27.86
CA SER A 45 -20.66 22.44 -28.26
C SER A 45 -19.42 21.55 -28.44
N ILE A 46 -18.71 21.73 -29.55
CA ILE A 46 -17.43 21.05 -29.83
C ILE A 46 -16.35 22.10 -29.88
N LEU A 47 -15.41 22.06 -28.93
CA LEU A 47 -14.24 22.93 -28.88
C LEU A 47 -13.02 22.09 -29.23
N THR A 48 -12.38 22.41 -30.35
CA THR A 48 -11.19 21.70 -30.84
C THR A 48 -9.87 22.35 -30.39
N GLY A 49 -9.96 23.60 -29.88
CA GLY A 49 -8.82 24.37 -29.37
C GLY A 49 -8.72 24.37 -27.85
N ILE A 50 -7.82 25.23 -27.35
CA ILE A 50 -7.64 25.45 -25.90
C ILE A 50 -8.91 26.10 -25.32
N ILE A 51 -9.34 25.59 -24.18
CA ILE A 51 -10.38 26.22 -23.36
C ILE A 51 -9.67 26.98 -22.22
N THR A 52 -9.83 28.30 -22.19
CA THR A 52 -9.34 29.14 -21.09
C THR A 52 -10.54 29.73 -20.35
N ALA A 53 -10.72 29.37 -19.08
CA ALA A 53 -11.74 29.94 -18.22
C ALA A 53 -11.08 30.98 -17.29
N GLY A 54 -11.64 32.19 -17.23
CA GLY A 54 -11.17 33.23 -16.30
C GLY A 54 -11.52 32.95 -14.82
N ALA A 55 -12.34 31.92 -14.58
CA ALA A 55 -12.78 31.45 -13.27
C ALA A 55 -12.92 29.92 -13.29
N ASN A 56 -13.65 29.36 -12.31
CA ASN A 56 -13.89 27.93 -12.22
C ASN A 56 -14.76 27.42 -13.39
N ILE A 57 -14.47 26.21 -13.87
CA ILE A 57 -15.42 25.43 -14.68
C ILE A 57 -16.27 24.61 -13.72
N THR A 58 -17.58 24.88 -13.67
CA THR A 58 -18.53 24.13 -12.83
C THR A 58 -19.24 23.07 -13.67
N ILE A 59 -19.17 21.82 -13.23
CA ILE A 59 -19.88 20.69 -13.83
C ILE A 59 -21.04 20.31 -12.91
N PRO A 60 -22.30 20.21 -13.40
CA PRO A 60 -23.43 19.80 -12.56
C PRO A 60 -23.28 18.36 -12.06
N ALA A 61 -23.94 18.02 -10.96
CA ALA A 61 -23.72 16.77 -10.21
C ALA A 61 -23.85 15.45 -11.00
N SER A 62 -24.57 15.46 -12.12
CA SER A 62 -24.79 14.27 -12.97
C SER A 62 -23.78 14.12 -14.12
N TYR A 63 -22.83 15.04 -14.25
CA TYR A 63 -21.86 15.08 -15.34
C TYR A 63 -20.42 15.04 -14.80
N GLY A 64 -19.48 14.80 -15.70
CA GLY A 64 -18.05 14.82 -15.39
C GLY A 64 -17.23 15.26 -16.59
N PHE A 65 -15.93 15.45 -16.36
CA PHE A 65 -14.97 15.45 -17.45
C PHE A 65 -14.75 14.00 -17.87
N ASP A 66 -15.00 13.71 -19.14
CA ASP A 66 -14.86 12.38 -19.70
C ASP A 66 -14.22 12.47 -21.08
N VAL A 67 -13.69 11.33 -21.54
CA VAL A 67 -13.13 11.15 -22.88
C VAL A 67 -14.08 10.32 -23.71
N ALA A 68 -14.32 10.74 -24.96
CA ALA A 68 -15.15 9.98 -25.87
C ALA A 68 -14.41 8.71 -26.33
N SER A 69 -14.95 7.53 -26.00
CA SER A 69 -14.29 6.22 -26.23
C SER A 69 -12.97 6.06 -25.45
N ALA A 70 -12.32 4.89 -25.53
CA ALA A 70 -11.23 4.37 -24.67
C ALA A 70 -9.91 5.21 -24.65
N GLY A 71 -10.00 6.50 -24.37
CA GLY A 71 -8.89 7.43 -24.21
C GLY A 71 -8.45 7.60 -22.76
N THR A 72 -7.55 8.54 -22.54
CA THR A 72 -7.09 8.95 -21.21
C THR A 72 -7.52 10.39 -20.97
N LEU A 73 -8.19 10.66 -19.85
CA LEU A 73 -8.38 12.02 -19.39
C LEU A 73 -7.04 12.53 -18.86
N ASN A 74 -6.36 13.36 -19.66
CA ASN A 74 -5.10 13.97 -19.25
C ASN A 74 -5.42 15.23 -18.42
N ILE A 75 -5.40 15.11 -17.10
CA ILE A 75 -5.42 16.26 -16.19
C ILE A 75 -3.96 16.59 -15.88
N GLY A 76 -3.56 17.81 -16.22
CA GLY A 76 -2.15 18.19 -16.18
C GLY A 76 -1.34 17.61 -17.34
N THR A 77 -0.32 18.34 -17.74
CA THR A 77 0.72 17.91 -18.69
C THR A 77 2.07 17.91 -17.98
N THR A 78 3.17 17.69 -18.71
CA THR A 78 4.53 17.75 -18.15
C THR A 78 4.90 19.10 -17.53
N THR A 79 4.09 20.15 -17.74
CA THR A 79 4.30 21.47 -17.14
C THR A 79 3.45 21.70 -15.89
N ALA A 80 2.48 20.83 -15.58
CA ALA A 80 1.70 20.95 -14.35
C ALA A 80 2.58 20.59 -13.15
N THR A 81 2.65 21.49 -12.16
CA THR A 81 3.40 21.26 -10.92
C THR A 81 2.57 20.54 -9.85
N ALA A 82 1.24 20.64 -9.94
CA ALA A 82 0.30 19.97 -9.05
C ALA A 82 -1.06 19.75 -9.71
N ILE A 83 -1.77 18.73 -9.26
CA ILE A 83 -3.20 18.53 -9.50
C ILE A 83 -3.84 18.37 -8.13
N THR A 84 -4.76 19.26 -7.77
CA THR A 84 -5.49 19.19 -6.50
C THR A 84 -6.90 18.68 -6.80
N ILE A 85 -7.21 17.45 -6.34
CA ILE A 85 -8.48 16.75 -6.68
C ILE A 85 -9.56 16.99 -5.62
N ALA A 86 -9.23 17.61 -4.49
CA ALA A 86 -10.19 18.07 -3.50
C ALA A 86 -9.56 19.04 -2.49
N SER A 87 -10.40 19.70 -1.68
CA SER A 87 -9.94 20.37 -0.46
C SER A 87 -9.66 19.36 0.66
N THR A 88 -9.10 19.84 1.77
CA THR A 88 -8.90 19.04 2.99
C THR A 88 -10.21 18.36 3.43
N ASN A 89 -10.12 17.09 3.84
CA ASN A 89 -11.24 16.27 4.36
C ASN A 89 -12.36 15.91 3.37
N VAL A 90 -12.11 15.98 2.06
CA VAL A 90 -13.06 15.49 1.06
C VAL A 90 -12.72 14.05 0.67
N LEU A 91 -13.75 13.18 0.60
CA LEU A 91 -13.61 11.83 0.09
C LEU A 91 -13.43 11.85 -1.44
N SER A 92 -12.27 11.40 -1.92
CA SER A 92 -12.04 11.11 -3.34
C SER A 92 -12.03 9.60 -3.56
N THR A 93 -12.90 9.11 -4.45
CA THR A 93 -13.06 7.67 -4.70
C THR A 93 -12.51 7.30 -6.08
N PHE A 94 -11.58 6.34 -6.11
CA PHE A 94 -11.15 5.66 -7.33
C PHE A 94 -11.80 4.27 -7.36
N ARG A 95 -12.73 4.05 -8.29
CA ARG A 95 -13.47 2.76 -8.37
C ARG A 95 -12.65 1.62 -8.96
N GLY A 96 -11.58 1.97 -9.69
CA GLY A 96 -10.62 1.03 -10.26
C GLY A 96 -9.26 1.10 -9.56
N PRO A 97 -8.31 0.26 -9.97
CA PRO A 97 -6.95 0.31 -9.44
C PRO A 97 -6.29 1.65 -9.76
N VAL A 98 -5.48 2.15 -8.81
CA VAL A 98 -4.65 3.34 -9.00
C VAL A 98 -3.22 2.89 -9.26
N LYS A 99 -2.66 3.28 -10.41
CA LYS A 99 -1.25 3.05 -10.73
C LYS A 99 -0.47 4.34 -10.54
N ILE A 100 0.53 4.30 -9.66
CA ILE A 100 1.47 5.41 -9.43
C ILE A 100 2.84 4.93 -9.90
N THR A 101 3.43 5.61 -10.88
CA THR A 101 4.75 5.28 -11.43
C THR A 101 5.90 5.96 -10.68
N GLY A 102 5.58 6.96 -9.84
CA GLY A 102 6.52 7.64 -8.95
C GLY A 102 6.30 7.29 -7.48
N ALA A 103 6.79 8.14 -6.59
CA ALA A 103 6.57 7.99 -5.16
C ALA A 103 5.13 8.33 -4.76
N ALA A 104 4.53 7.51 -3.90
CA ALA A 104 3.31 7.82 -3.19
C ALA A 104 3.66 8.14 -1.72
N SER A 105 3.13 9.25 -1.20
CA SER A 105 3.29 9.63 0.19
C SER A 105 1.95 10.09 0.74
N THR A 106 1.62 9.63 1.95
CA THR A 106 0.46 10.08 2.71
C THR A 106 0.96 10.72 4.00
N THR A 107 0.39 11.88 4.36
CA THR A 107 0.67 12.51 5.67
C THR A 107 -0.03 11.79 6.83
N GLY A 108 -1.12 11.08 6.52
CA GLY A 108 -1.82 10.20 7.46
C GLY A 108 -1.62 8.71 7.11
N ASP A 109 -2.50 7.88 7.64
CA ASP A 109 -2.44 6.43 7.46
C ASP A 109 -2.65 6.02 6.00
N PHE A 110 -1.82 5.08 5.55
CA PHE A 110 -2.05 4.34 4.31
C PHE A 110 -2.66 2.98 4.64
N SER A 111 -3.98 2.86 4.43
CA SER A 111 -4.71 1.61 4.61
C SER A 111 -4.83 0.86 3.29
N VAL A 112 -4.35 -0.39 3.26
CA VAL A 112 -4.52 -1.31 2.13
C VAL A 112 -5.52 -2.38 2.54
N GLY A 113 -6.71 -2.38 1.94
CA GLY A 113 -7.78 -3.34 2.26
C GLY A 113 -7.54 -4.78 1.78
N GLY A 114 -6.42 -5.04 1.08
CA GLY A 114 -6.01 -6.34 0.56
C GLY A 114 -4.53 -6.62 0.84
N ASN A 115 -3.85 -7.36 -0.05
CA ASN A 115 -2.44 -7.69 0.14
C ASN A 115 -1.55 -6.46 -0.12
N ALA A 116 -0.88 -5.98 0.92
CA ALA A 116 0.25 -5.06 0.80
C ALA A 116 1.52 -5.85 0.47
N THR A 117 1.67 -6.27 -0.78
CA THR A 117 2.88 -6.98 -1.23
C THR A 117 3.99 -5.96 -1.50
N THR A 118 4.98 -5.90 -0.61
CA THR A 118 6.23 -5.19 -0.88
C THR A 118 7.14 -6.06 -1.73
N THR A 119 6.91 -6.11 -3.04
CA THR A 119 7.88 -6.69 -3.96
C THR A 119 8.97 -5.64 -4.21
N ALA A 120 10.22 -5.96 -3.87
CA ALA A 120 11.38 -5.06 -4.02
C ALA A 120 11.43 -3.85 -3.05
N SER A 121 11.12 -4.03 -1.76
CA SER A 121 11.58 -3.05 -0.76
C SER A 121 13.11 -3.16 -0.65
N ASN A 122 13.84 -2.30 -1.37
CA ASN A 122 15.31 -2.24 -1.29
C ASN A 122 15.81 -1.65 0.05
N GLY A 123 14.92 -1.42 1.02
CA GLY A 123 15.20 -0.84 2.34
C GLY A 123 14.33 -1.41 3.46
N ASN A 124 14.50 -0.91 4.69
CA ASN A 124 13.78 -1.39 5.86
C ASN A 124 12.28 -1.05 5.76
N ILE A 125 11.44 -2.00 6.18
CA ILE A 125 10.11 -1.65 6.68
C ILE A 125 10.33 -1.04 8.07
N ALA A 126 10.71 0.24 8.08
CA ALA A 126 10.81 1.02 9.30
C ALA A 126 9.38 1.40 9.70
N THR A 127 8.88 0.75 10.73
CA THR A 127 7.68 1.19 11.41
C THR A 127 8.13 2.21 12.45
N ASN A 128 7.56 3.42 12.42
CA ASN A 128 7.74 4.39 13.53
C ASN A 128 7.08 3.90 14.83
N GLY A 129 6.33 2.80 14.74
CA GLY A 129 5.78 2.03 15.86
C GLY A 129 6.13 0.55 15.73
N SER A 130 5.28 -0.33 16.22
CA SER A 130 5.47 -1.77 16.10
C SER A 130 5.18 -2.29 14.69
N LEU A 131 5.98 -3.24 14.21
CA LEU A 131 5.66 -4.05 13.03
C LEU A 131 4.74 -5.20 13.44
N THR A 132 3.48 -5.16 12.97
CA THR A 132 2.48 -6.21 13.21
C THR A 132 2.25 -7.00 11.92
N LEU A 133 2.60 -8.30 11.92
CA LEU A 133 2.35 -9.21 10.80
C LEU A 133 0.98 -9.87 10.97
N ALA A 134 -0.10 -9.20 10.56
CA ALA A 134 -1.47 -9.59 10.90
C ALA A 134 -1.97 -10.90 10.23
N ASN A 135 -1.41 -11.34 9.09
CA ASN A 135 -1.77 -12.59 8.38
C ASN A 135 -0.72 -13.02 7.31
N SER A 136 0.23 -13.92 7.63
CA SER A 136 1.40 -14.27 6.75
C SER A 136 1.37 -15.74 6.26
N SER A 137 1.72 -16.03 4.98
CA SER A 137 1.67 -17.39 4.40
C SER A 137 2.98 -18.06 3.88
N THR A 138 4.15 -17.39 3.76
CA THR A 138 5.54 -17.96 3.90
C THR A 138 6.58 -16.83 4.07
N ALA A 139 6.33 -15.82 4.90
CA ALA A 139 6.58 -15.84 6.34
C ALA A 139 8.03 -16.23 6.69
N ILE A 140 8.74 -15.33 7.38
CA ILE A 140 9.39 -15.83 8.60
C ILE A 140 8.24 -16.47 9.38
N ALA A 141 8.17 -17.79 9.35
CA ALA A 141 7.08 -18.57 9.92
C ALA A 141 7.18 -18.59 11.45
N GLY A 142 8.35 -18.29 12.00
CA GLY A 142 8.54 -17.91 13.39
C GLY A 142 9.95 -17.41 13.69
N ILE A 143 10.06 -16.47 14.62
CA ILE A 143 11.28 -16.16 15.36
C ILE A 143 11.00 -16.46 16.82
N VAL A 144 11.88 -17.21 17.49
CA VAL A 144 11.77 -17.54 18.92
C VAL A 144 13.07 -17.15 19.61
N PHE A 145 12.98 -16.60 20.81
CA PHE A 145 14.11 -16.40 21.72
C PHE A 145 13.71 -17.00 23.07
N GLY A 146 14.63 -17.51 23.88
CA GLY A 146 14.28 -18.09 25.19
C GLY A 146 15.46 -18.71 25.92
N PHE A 147 15.19 -19.66 26.81
CA PHE A 147 16.20 -20.50 27.43
C PHE A 147 15.70 -21.95 27.63
N CYS A 148 16.59 -22.89 27.92
CA CYS A 148 16.27 -24.28 28.29
C CYS A 148 17.24 -24.81 29.35
N ASN A 149 16.90 -25.94 29.96
CA ASN A 149 17.61 -26.53 31.09
C ASN A 149 18.18 -27.92 30.79
N ILE A 150 19.38 -28.19 31.31
CA ILE A 150 19.97 -29.52 31.34
C ILE A 150 19.80 -30.04 32.78
N ALA A 151 19.06 -31.12 32.97
CA ALA A 151 18.83 -31.72 34.30
C ALA A 151 19.78 -32.88 34.62
N ASN A 152 20.54 -33.35 33.62
CA ASN A 152 21.38 -34.53 33.74
C ASN A 152 22.78 -34.17 34.25
N SER A 153 23.23 -34.86 35.31
CA SER A 153 24.56 -34.75 35.90
C SER A 153 25.52 -35.85 35.43
N ALA A 154 25.27 -36.46 34.27
CA ALA A 154 26.16 -37.44 33.69
C ALA A 154 27.55 -36.82 33.45
N ASN A 155 28.57 -37.52 33.93
CA ASN A 155 29.95 -37.12 33.82
C ASN A 155 30.43 -37.24 32.36
N ILE A 156 31.10 -36.20 31.88
CA ILE A 156 31.82 -36.23 30.60
C ILE A 156 33.29 -36.44 30.91
N THR A 157 33.90 -37.47 30.33
CA THR A 157 35.34 -37.71 30.45
C THR A 157 36.12 -36.62 29.72
N ALA A 158 37.26 -36.23 30.29
CA ALA A 158 38.21 -35.32 29.69
C ALA A 158 38.53 -35.68 28.22
N SER A 159 38.68 -34.64 27.39
CA SER A 159 38.94 -34.74 25.96
C SER A 159 37.87 -35.49 25.16
N SER A 160 36.62 -35.53 25.64
CA SER A 160 35.50 -36.21 24.97
C SER A 160 34.19 -35.39 24.99
N SER A 161 33.21 -35.78 24.17
CA SER A 161 31.89 -35.14 24.11
C SER A 161 30.77 -36.09 24.51
N ALA A 162 29.71 -35.54 25.08
CA ALA A 162 28.45 -36.23 25.30
C ALA A 162 27.26 -35.37 24.87
N TYR A 163 26.14 -36.03 24.60
CA TYR A 163 24.89 -35.38 24.23
C TYR A 163 23.99 -35.21 25.44
N PHE A 164 23.42 -34.01 25.57
CA PHE A 164 22.49 -33.63 26.60
C PHE A 164 21.23 -33.09 25.97
N ASN A 165 20.10 -33.50 26.50
CA ASN A 165 18.84 -32.87 26.15
C ASN A 165 18.68 -31.64 27.02
N CYS A 166 18.70 -30.48 26.38
CA CYS A 166 18.28 -29.24 26.98
C CYS A 166 16.77 -29.14 26.84
N THR A 167 16.08 -29.44 27.93
CA THR A 167 14.63 -29.51 28.00
C THR A 167 14.09 -28.15 28.44
N GLY A 168 12.91 -27.78 27.95
CA GLY A 168 12.29 -26.49 28.27
C GLY A 168 12.61 -25.37 27.27
N ALA A 169 13.15 -25.66 26.08
CA ALA A 169 13.36 -24.71 24.98
C ALA A 169 12.05 -24.30 24.31
N THR A 170 11.25 -23.55 25.04
CA THR A 170 9.86 -23.23 24.68
C THR A 170 9.76 -22.57 23.29
N GLY A 171 8.95 -23.10 22.38
CA GLY A 171 8.73 -22.52 21.03
C GLY A 171 9.62 -23.09 19.92
N VAL A 172 10.65 -23.86 20.29
CA VAL A 172 11.48 -24.60 19.33
C VAL A 172 10.79 -25.91 18.93
N THR A 173 10.74 -26.16 17.63
CA THR A 173 10.29 -27.41 17.00
C THR A 173 11.38 -27.94 16.06
N SER A 174 11.19 -29.12 15.48
CA SER A 174 12.14 -29.72 14.52
C SER A 174 12.41 -28.90 13.25
N SER A 175 11.54 -27.95 12.93
CA SER A 175 11.68 -27.05 11.79
C SER A 175 12.35 -25.73 12.14
N HIS A 176 12.60 -25.47 13.43
CA HIS A 176 13.37 -24.31 13.87
C HIS A 176 14.86 -24.63 13.80
N ARG A 177 15.64 -23.72 13.23
CA ARG A 177 17.09 -23.75 13.37
C ARG A 177 17.44 -22.97 14.62
N VAL A 178 18.10 -23.62 15.57
CA VAL A 178 18.34 -23.06 16.90
C VAL A 178 19.80 -22.75 17.13
N PHE A 179 20.00 -21.63 17.82
CA PHE A 179 21.26 -21.19 18.38
C PHE A 179 21.10 -21.14 19.87
N VAL A 180 22.14 -21.51 20.61
CA VAL A 180 22.11 -21.47 22.06
C VAL A 180 23.32 -20.75 22.61
N GLN A 181 23.19 -20.25 23.83
CA GLN A 181 24.25 -19.61 24.58
C GLN A 181 24.26 -20.20 25.98
N ALA A 182 25.42 -20.75 26.38
CA ALA A 182 25.62 -21.19 27.75
C ALA A 182 25.46 -20.02 28.73
N THR A 183 24.87 -20.29 29.90
CA THR A 183 24.85 -19.31 31.00
C THR A 183 26.06 -19.47 31.91
N SER A 184 26.31 -18.50 32.79
CA SER A 184 27.48 -18.47 33.69
C SER A 184 27.53 -19.62 34.71
N SER A 185 26.50 -20.48 34.79
CA SER A 185 26.46 -21.64 35.68
C SER A 185 27.12 -22.90 35.10
N MET A 186 27.56 -22.88 33.83
CA MET A 186 28.27 -24.00 33.22
C MET A 186 29.75 -24.02 33.64
N SER A 187 30.28 -25.21 33.97
CA SER A 187 31.69 -25.37 34.36
C SER A 187 32.65 -24.89 33.26
N ALA A 188 33.75 -24.25 33.66
CA ALA A 188 34.71 -23.64 32.75
C ALA A 188 35.39 -24.63 31.79
N ASN A 189 35.42 -25.92 32.14
CA ASN A 189 35.99 -26.98 31.28
C ASN A 189 34.96 -27.57 30.31
N LEU A 190 33.73 -27.05 30.28
CA LEU A 190 32.68 -27.52 29.38
C LEU A 190 32.37 -26.46 28.33
N ILE A 191 32.11 -26.93 27.12
CA ILE A 191 31.68 -26.09 26.00
C ILE A 191 30.51 -26.77 25.27
N ILE A 192 29.49 -25.99 24.87
CA ILE A 192 28.43 -26.48 23.98
C ILE A 192 28.99 -26.40 22.55
N VAL A 193 29.16 -27.54 21.91
CA VAL A 193 29.75 -27.65 20.56
C VAL A 193 28.71 -27.82 19.45
N ALA A 194 27.50 -28.26 19.79
CA ALA A 194 26.39 -28.31 18.83
C ALA A 194 25.05 -28.13 19.53
N ALA A 195 24.08 -27.58 18.79
CA ALA A 195 22.69 -27.49 19.19
C ALA A 195 21.80 -27.82 18.00
N SER A 196 20.81 -28.67 18.22
CA SER A 196 19.83 -28.98 17.20
C SER A 196 18.46 -29.09 17.83
N SER A 197 17.46 -28.51 17.18
CA SER A 197 16.09 -28.84 17.50
C SER A 197 15.89 -30.33 17.26
N THR A 198 15.20 -30.99 18.17
CA THR A 198 14.92 -32.40 17.99
C THR A 198 13.51 -32.62 17.45
N PRO A 199 13.19 -33.85 17.02
CA PRO A 199 11.80 -34.25 16.84
C PRO A 199 10.95 -34.08 18.11
N THR A 200 11.56 -34.20 19.30
CA THR A 200 10.91 -33.90 20.58
C THR A 200 10.83 -32.38 20.79
N ALA A 201 9.62 -31.84 20.83
CA ALA A 201 9.39 -30.41 21.03
C ALA A 201 9.98 -29.91 22.36
N GLY A 202 10.36 -28.63 22.40
CA GLY A 202 10.94 -28.01 23.61
C GLY A 202 12.28 -28.61 24.01
N THR A 203 12.87 -29.43 23.14
CA THR A 203 14.14 -30.08 23.37
C THR A 203 15.11 -29.63 22.30
N ILE A 204 16.17 -29.00 22.79
CA ILE A 204 17.37 -28.77 22.00
C ILE A 204 18.36 -29.83 22.44
N ASN A 205 18.74 -30.68 21.52
CA ASN A 205 19.83 -31.59 21.76
C ASN A 205 21.13 -30.80 21.67
N LEU A 206 21.91 -30.86 22.74
CA LEU A 206 23.19 -30.18 22.87
C LEU A 206 24.29 -31.23 22.88
N GLN A 207 25.30 -31.02 22.06
CA GLN A 207 26.56 -31.73 22.24
C GLN A 207 27.45 -30.87 23.13
N ILE A 208 27.98 -31.45 24.21
CA ILE A 208 28.87 -30.76 25.14
C ILE A 208 30.21 -31.50 25.17
N TYR A 209 31.30 -30.76 25.05
CA TYR A 209 32.66 -31.28 25.09
C TYR A 209 33.36 -30.85 26.37
N ASN A 210 34.09 -31.78 26.99
CA ASN A 210 34.92 -31.51 28.17
C ASN A 210 36.39 -31.32 27.74
N THR A 211 36.91 -30.12 27.96
CA THR A 211 38.27 -29.70 27.60
C THR A 211 39.32 -29.99 28.68
N GLY A 212 38.93 -30.61 29.80
CA GLY A 212 39.85 -30.93 30.90
C GLY A 212 40.92 -31.96 30.52
N ASN A 213 41.97 -32.08 31.35
CA ASN A 213 43.10 -32.99 31.11
C ASN A 213 42.74 -34.47 31.41
N THR A 214 43.38 -35.38 30.68
CA THR A 214 43.07 -36.83 30.62
C THR A 214 42.83 -37.48 31.99
N GLY A 215 41.69 -38.17 32.12
CA GLY A 215 41.29 -38.92 33.32
C GLY A 215 40.33 -38.17 34.25
N GLY A 216 40.20 -36.85 34.12
CA GLY A 216 39.20 -36.07 34.86
C GLY A 216 37.79 -36.23 34.29
N THR A 217 36.77 -36.20 35.14
CA THR A 217 35.36 -36.20 34.74
C THR A 217 34.64 -34.97 35.29
N VAL A 218 33.75 -34.39 34.50
CA VAL A 218 32.97 -33.20 34.90
C VAL A 218 31.52 -33.39 34.47
N ALA A 219 30.58 -33.18 35.39
CA ALA A 219 29.16 -33.11 35.09
C ALA A 219 28.77 -31.65 34.76
N PRO A 220 27.91 -31.41 33.76
CA PRO A 220 27.33 -30.08 33.52
C PRO A 220 26.53 -29.55 34.71
N GLY A 221 25.94 -30.44 35.51
CA GLY A 221 25.03 -30.08 36.59
C GLY A 221 23.68 -29.57 36.06
N ALA A 222 22.81 -29.13 36.98
CA ALA A 222 21.55 -28.50 36.61
C ALA A 222 21.80 -27.06 36.15
N ILE A 223 21.81 -26.81 34.83
CA ILE A 223 22.13 -25.50 34.24
C ILE A 223 21.11 -25.05 33.20
N SER A 224 21.04 -23.74 32.94
CA SER A 224 20.23 -23.13 31.88
C SER A 224 21.09 -22.67 30.69
N VAL A 225 20.52 -22.58 29.49
CA VAL A 225 21.14 -21.98 28.30
C VAL A 225 20.12 -21.10 27.59
N ASN A 226 20.49 -19.91 27.11
CA ASN A 226 19.59 -19.08 26.28
C ASN A 226 19.54 -19.62 24.84
N PHE A 227 18.50 -19.32 24.07
CA PHE A 227 18.40 -19.69 22.67
C PHE A 227 17.71 -18.63 21.79
N PHE A 228 17.96 -18.75 20.50
CA PHE A 228 17.30 -18.05 19.40
C PHE A 228 16.99 -19.05 18.29
N GLY A 229 15.77 -19.05 17.76
CA GLY A 229 15.30 -19.97 16.73
C GLY A 229 14.53 -19.28 15.62
N ILE A 230 14.73 -19.73 14.39
CA ILE A 230 14.03 -19.20 13.22
C ILE A 230 13.42 -20.35 12.43
N ARG A 231 12.22 -20.13 11.89
CA ARG A 231 11.52 -21.01 10.95
C ARG A 231 10.93 -20.23 9.79
#